data_AF-A0A9P5B651-F1
#
_entry.id   AF-A0A9P5B651-F1
#
_cell.length_a   1.000
_cell.length_b   1.000
_cell.length_c   1.000
_cell.angle_alpha   90.00
_cell.angle_beta   90.00
_cell.angle_gamma   90.00
#
_symmetry.space_group_name_H-M   'P 1'
#
loop_
_entity.id
_entity.type
_entity.pdbx_description
1 polymer ?
#
loop_
_entity_poly.entity_id
_entity_poly.type
_entity_poly.pdbx_seq_one_letter_code
_entity_poly.pdbx_strand_id
1 'polypeptide(L)'
;MEPTDLVPEYQQDDTLKLDIIESHHDTLSSTETVTAQVAQVITATMSPIMLVKLKPPSAHAHAPNRAILELYDRRFGSSLRRSKKGKHLPCRIQDETAFLSFVERGDISPFIDEIEEDRRTELLPNSAADWRQGPGGQAKFIAALWWKARSHFETEVEAYKRLKDLQGIFIPRLYASVQFSSSSASGNRSKYYSINGTLLQFIPD
;
A
#
# COMPACT_ATOMS: atom_id res chain seq x y z
N MET A 1 12.34 20.12 19.65
CA MET A 1 11.74 18.85 20.09
C MET A 1 11.21 18.19 18.83
N GLU A 2 11.89 17.17 18.32
CA GLU A 2 11.38 16.36 17.19
C GLU A 2 10.00 15.80 17.56
N PRO A 3 9.01 15.76 16.65
CA PRO A 3 7.66 15.40 17.01
C PRO A 3 7.56 13.89 17.22
N THR A 4 7.38 13.47 18.47
CA THR A 4 7.15 12.08 18.91
C THR A 4 5.82 11.48 18.41
N ASP A 5 5.10 12.17 17.52
CA ASP A 5 3.72 11.87 17.13
C ASP A 5 3.58 11.33 15.70
N LEU A 6 4.67 10.92 15.05
CA LEU A 6 4.64 10.35 13.69
C LEU A 6 4.45 8.84 13.72
N VAL A 7 3.76 8.30 12.71
CA VAL A 7 3.75 6.85 12.48
C VAL A 7 5.16 6.42 12.04
N PRO A 8 5.77 5.41 12.69
CA PRO A 8 7.11 4.93 12.31
C PRO A 8 7.16 4.48 10.85
N GLU A 9 8.11 5.00 10.08
CA GLU A 9 8.36 4.59 8.70
C GLU A 9 9.10 3.25 8.65
N TYR A 10 8.94 2.52 7.55
CA TYR A 10 9.75 1.32 7.27
C TYR A 10 11.24 1.67 7.25
N GLN A 11 12.05 0.84 7.88
CA GLN A 11 13.49 0.99 7.98
C GLN A 11 14.23 -0.20 7.36
N GLN A 12 15.51 0.02 7.05
CA GLN A 12 16.41 -1.09 6.76
C GLN A 12 16.45 -2.06 7.94
N ASP A 13 16.56 -3.35 7.63
CA ASP A 13 16.56 -4.48 8.55
C ASP A 13 15.21 -4.82 9.21
N ASP A 14 14.15 -4.04 8.95
CA ASP A 14 12.79 -4.40 9.32
C ASP A 14 12.41 -5.77 8.76
N THR A 15 11.66 -6.54 9.56
CA THR A 15 11.14 -7.85 9.15
C THR A 15 9.62 -7.77 9.02
N LEU A 16 9.15 -7.96 7.80
CA LEU A 16 7.73 -7.90 7.43
C LEU A 16 7.21 -9.31 7.19
N LYS A 17 6.04 -9.62 7.76
CA LYS A 17 5.27 -10.83 7.44
C LYS A 17 4.21 -10.48 6.42
N LEU A 18 4.27 -11.13 5.28
CA LEU A 18 3.44 -10.85 4.12
C LEU A 18 2.59 -12.07 3.81
N ASP A 19 1.28 -11.95 3.87
CA ASP A 19 0.36 -13.01 3.44
C ASP A 19 0.19 -12.92 1.92
N ILE A 20 0.42 -14.02 1.21
CA ILE A 20 0.20 -14.05 -0.23
C ILE A 20 -1.31 -14.13 -0.48
N ILE A 21 -1.86 -13.14 -1.18
CA ILE A 21 -3.28 -13.10 -1.57
C ILE A 21 -3.48 -13.83 -2.90
N GLU A 22 -2.56 -13.59 -3.84
CA GLU A 22 -2.59 -14.18 -5.18
C GLU A 22 -1.16 -14.46 -5.62
N SER A 23 -0.87 -15.72 -5.91
CA SER A 23 0.39 -16.09 -6.54
C SER A 23 0.30 -15.96 -8.06
N HIS A 24 1.34 -15.38 -8.64
CA HIS A 24 1.51 -15.23 -10.09
C HIS A 24 2.75 -15.97 -10.61
N HIS A 25 3.41 -16.73 -9.73
CA HIS A 25 4.63 -17.47 -10.02
C HIS A 25 4.61 -18.85 -9.36
N ASP A 26 5.05 -19.88 -10.08
CA ASP A 26 4.92 -21.29 -9.66
C ASP A 26 5.63 -21.64 -8.34
N THR A 27 6.51 -20.75 -7.86
CA THR A 27 7.33 -20.96 -6.66
C THR A 27 6.74 -20.39 -5.37
N LEU A 28 5.61 -19.68 -5.45
CA LEU A 28 4.92 -19.10 -4.29
C LEU A 28 3.50 -19.67 -4.24
N SER A 29 3.04 -20.14 -3.08
CA SER A 29 1.65 -20.59 -2.94
C SER A 29 0.76 -19.48 -2.38
N SER A 30 -0.46 -19.36 -2.89
CA SER A 30 -1.46 -18.36 -2.44
C SER A 30 -1.97 -18.59 -1.00
N THR A 31 -1.45 -19.59 -0.28
CA THR A 31 -1.79 -19.88 1.12
C THR A 31 -0.61 -19.67 2.07
N GLU A 32 0.50 -19.11 1.59
CA GLU A 32 1.74 -18.95 2.35
C GLU A 32 1.92 -17.54 2.88
N THR A 33 2.43 -17.45 4.11
CA THR A 33 3.02 -16.22 4.64
C THR A 33 4.52 -16.24 4.33
N VAL A 34 5.02 -15.19 3.68
CA VAL A 34 6.44 -14.98 3.40
C VAL A 34 7.02 -13.97 4.39
N THR A 35 8.21 -14.27 4.91
CA THR A 35 8.97 -13.30 5.70
C THR A 35 9.93 -12.55 4.78
N ALA A 36 9.77 -11.23 4.73
CA ALA A 36 10.61 -10.33 3.96
C ALA A 36 11.46 -9.48 4.91
N GLN A 37 12.78 -9.47 4.72
CA GLN A 37 13.67 -8.55 5.42
C GLN A 37 13.99 -7.36 4.50
N VAL A 38 13.74 -6.14 4.97
CA VAL A 38 14.02 -4.91 4.23
C VAL A 38 15.53 -4.74 4.12
N ALA A 39 16.07 -4.80 2.90
CA ALA A 39 17.47 -4.54 2.62
C ALA A 39 17.71 -3.06 2.31
N GLN A 40 16.73 -2.38 1.71
CA GLN A 40 16.81 -0.95 1.38
C GLN A 40 15.39 -0.38 1.20
N VAL A 41 15.18 0.86 1.64
CA VAL A 41 13.95 1.62 1.41
C VAL A 41 14.19 2.66 0.31
N ILE A 42 13.26 2.76 -0.63
CA ILE A 42 13.25 3.69 -1.76
C ILE A 42 12.06 4.63 -1.57
N THR A 43 12.34 5.90 -1.28
CA THR A 43 11.34 6.84 -0.73
C THR A 43 10.79 7.86 -1.75
N ALA A 44 11.35 7.91 -2.97
CA ALA A 44 11.02 8.89 -4.00
C ALA A 44 9.76 8.54 -4.82
N THR A 45 8.88 7.69 -4.30
CA THR A 45 7.72 7.13 -5.03
C THR A 45 6.41 7.40 -4.31
N MET A 46 5.30 7.12 -5.02
CA MET A 46 3.94 7.29 -4.50
C MET A 46 3.61 6.32 -3.37
N SER A 47 4.19 5.13 -3.42
CA SER A 47 4.12 4.05 -2.45
C SER A 47 5.54 3.85 -1.87
N PRO A 48 5.69 3.42 -0.60
CA PRO A 48 6.97 2.91 -0.13
C PRO A 48 7.39 1.68 -0.94
N ILE A 49 8.54 1.79 -1.59
CA ILE A 49 9.18 0.69 -2.32
C ILE A 49 10.38 0.22 -1.51
N MET A 50 10.55 -1.09 -1.38
CA MET A 50 11.63 -1.70 -0.63
C MET A 50 12.28 -2.80 -1.44
N LEU A 51 13.61 -2.82 -1.48
CA LEU A 51 14.31 -4.04 -1.83
C LEU A 51 14.26 -4.97 -0.62
N VAL A 52 13.76 -6.19 -0.80
CA VAL A 52 13.63 -7.16 0.28
C VAL A 52 14.39 -8.44 -0.02
N LYS A 53 14.88 -9.08 1.04
CA LYS A 53 15.33 -10.48 1.02
C LYS A 53 14.19 -11.35 1.49
N LEU A 54 13.76 -12.28 0.64
CA LEU A 54 12.70 -13.22 0.98
C LEU A 54 13.33 -14.42 1.68
N LYS A 55 12.78 -14.80 2.83
CA LYS A 55 13.07 -16.08 3.47
C LYS A 55 11.97 -17.05 3.03
N PRO A 56 12.19 -17.87 1.98
CA PRO A 56 11.16 -18.79 1.54
C PRO A 56 10.84 -19.81 2.63
N PRO A 57 9.60 -20.33 2.67
CA PRO A 57 9.30 -21.53 3.42
C PRO A 57 10.27 -22.64 2.98
N SER A 58 10.71 -23.48 3.92
CA SER A 58 11.71 -24.53 3.72
C SER A 58 11.42 -25.52 2.57
N ALA A 59 10.21 -25.51 2.00
CA ALA A 59 9.79 -26.32 0.87
C ALA A 59 10.18 -25.77 -0.53
N HIS A 60 10.58 -24.50 -0.65
CA HIS A 60 10.77 -23.84 -1.96
C HIS A 60 12.20 -23.33 -2.19
N ALA A 61 13.14 -24.24 -2.41
CA ALA A 61 14.57 -23.93 -2.63
C ALA A 61 14.87 -23.06 -3.88
N HIS A 62 13.89 -22.86 -4.76
CA HIS A 62 14.01 -22.06 -5.99
C HIS A 62 13.28 -20.72 -5.94
N ALA A 63 12.69 -20.35 -4.80
CA ALA A 63 12.08 -19.04 -4.65
C ALA A 63 13.12 -17.90 -4.79
N PRO A 64 12.73 -16.75 -5.35
CA PRO A 64 13.63 -15.61 -5.49
C PRO A 64 14.13 -15.16 -4.10
N ASN A 65 15.45 -15.10 -3.92
CA ASN A 65 16.06 -14.62 -2.67
C ASN A 65 15.90 -13.10 -2.49
N ARG A 66 15.69 -12.35 -3.58
CA ARG A 66 15.48 -10.90 -3.57
C ARG A 66 14.27 -10.53 -4.42
N ALA A 67 13.51 -9.54 -3.94
CA ALA A 67 12.37 -8.98 -4.65
C ALA A 67 12.27 -7.48 -4.36
N ILE A 68 11.53 -6.78 -5.21
CA ILE A 68 11.03 -5.44 -4.91
C ILE A 68 9.65 -5.60 -4.27
N LEU A 69 9.49 -5.09 -3.06
CA LEU A 69 8.22 -4.99 -2.36
C LEU A 69 7.70 -3.56 -2.49
N GLU A 70 6.55 -3.40 -3.13
CA GLU A 70 5.81 -2.15 -3.14
C GLU A 70 4.60 -2.29 -2.23
N LEU A 71 4.48 -1.43 -1.22
CA LEU A 71 3.32 -1.40 -0.32
C LEU A 71 2.47 -0.16 -0.60
N TYR A 72 1.18 -0.34 -0.84
CA TYR A 72 0.23 0.75 -1.04
C TYR A 72 -0.30 1.23 0.31
N ASP A 73 0.64 1.65 1.15
CA ASP A 73 0.35 2.15 2.49
C ASP A 73 0.01 3.64 2.45
N ARG A 74 -1.25 3.96 2.74
CA ARG A 74 -1.77 5.34 2.82
C ARG A 74 -1.01 6.24 3.80
N ARG A 75 -0.28 5.66 4.76
CA ARG A 75 0.47 6.38 5.80
C ARG A 75 1.78 6.94 5.25
N PHE A 76 2.29 6.39 4.15
CA PHE A 76 3.57 6.77 3.56
C PHE A 76 3.40 7.21 2.10
N GLY A 77 4.51 7.46 1.41
CA GLY A 77 4.50 7.89 0.01
C GLY A 77 4.67 9.39 -0.15
N SER A 78 5.78 9.79 -0.76
CA SER A 78 6.18 11.19 -0.86
C SER A 78 5.20 11.99 -1.73
N SER A 79 4.79 11.43 -2.88
CA SER A 79 3.84 12.06 -3.80
C SER A 79 2.38 11.79 -3.45
N LEU A 80 2.07 10.68 -2.76
CA LEU A 80 0.72 10.36 -2.29
C LEU A 80 0.24 11.38 -1.26
N ARG A 81 1.11 11.73 -0.30
CA ARG A 81 0.80 12.63 0.81
C ARG A 81 1.22 14.07 0.55
N ARG A 82 0.81 14.64 -0.59
CA ARG A 82 1.14 16.01 -0.99
C ARG A 82 -0.01 16.98 -0.68
N SER A 83 0.29 18.09 -0.02
CA SER A 83 -0.66 19.21 0.14
C SER A 83 -0.92 19.91 -1.20
N LYS A 84 -1.98 20.73 -1.27
CA LYS A 84 -2.23 21.61 -2.44
C LYS A 84 -1.05 22.50 -2.81
N LYS A 85 -0.23 22.89 -1.82
CA LYS A 85 0.97 23.72 -2.00
C LYS A 85 2.22 22.91 -2.34
N GLY A 86 2.08 21.62 -2.63
CA GLY A 86 3.21 20.78 -3.02
C GLY A 86 4.05 20.21 -1.87
N LYS A 87 3.80 20.63 -0.62
CA LYS A 87 4.53 20.15 0.58
C LYS A 87 4.09 18.73 0.97
N HIS A 88 5.04 17.87 1.33
CA HIS A 88 4.78 16.55 1.89
C HIS A 88 4.14 16.65 3.29
N LEU A 89 3.21 15.76 3.59
CA LEU A 89 2.44 15.71 4.82
C LEU A 89 2.66 14.34 5.52
N PRO A 90 3.64 14.22 6.42
CA PRO A 90 3.87 12.99 7.17
C PRO A 90 2.61 12.53 7.90
N CYS A 91 2.40 11.22 8.04
CA CYS A 91 1.29 10.67 8.79
C CYS A 91 1.56 10.75 10.29
N ARG A 92 0.66 11.40 11.02
CA ARG A 92 0.71 11.48 12.47
C ARG A 92 -0.14 10.37 13.10
N ILE A 93 0.15 10.02 14.34
CA ILE A 93 -0.64 9.07 15.13
C ILE A 93 -2.12 9.52 15.20
N GLN A 94 -2.36 10.83 15.41
CA GLN A 94 -3.71 11.39 15.39
C GLN A 94 -4.46 11.20 14.06
N ASP A 95 -3.74 11.17 12.93
CA ASP A 95 -4.34 10.95 11.61
C ASP A 95 -4.82 9.51 11.50
N GLU A 96 -4.01 8.57 12.00
CA GLU A 96 -4.36 7.16 12.10
C GLU A 96 -5.58 6.96 13.02
N THR A 97 -5.57 7.55 14.22
CA THR A 97 -6.70 7.47 15.15
C THR A 97 -7.99 8.02 14.55
N ALA A 98 -7.93 9.14 13.82
CA ALA A 98 -9.08 9.73 13.17
C ALA A 98 -9.64 8.82 12.07
N PHE A 99 -8.77 8.22 11.26
CA PHE A 99 -9.17 7.25 10.23
C PHE A 99 -9.79 5.99 10.86
N LEU A 100 -9.16 5.41 11.87
CA LEU A 100 -9.69 4.22 12.53
C LEU A 100 -11.06 4.49 13.17
N SER A 101 -11.24 5.65 13.79
CA SER A 101 -12.55 6.05 14.32
C SER A 101 -13.60 6.23 13.21
N PHE A 102 -13.19 6.76 12.06
CA PHE A 102 -14.05 6.95 10.88
C PHE A 102 -14.44 5.63 10.23
N VAL A 103 -13.51 4.68 10.21
CA VAL A 103 -13.77 3.28 9.92
C VAL A 103 -14.82 2.82 10.93
N GLU A 104 -14.51 2.71 12.23
CA GLU A 104 -15.41 2.11 13.23
C GLU A 104 -16.85 2.64 13.24
N ARG A 105 -17.06 3.95 13.03
CA ARG A 105 -18.42 4.53 12.92
C ARG A 105 -19.21 4.11 11.67
N GLY A 106 -18.55 3.52 10.68
CA GLY A 106 -19.15 3.13 9.40
C GLY A 106 -19.12 4.23 8.34
N ASP A 107 -18.53 5.39 8.65
CA ASP A 107 -18.53 6.58 7.79
C ASP A 107 -17.71 6.40 6.50
N ILE A 108 -16.80 5.40 6.48
CA ILE A 108 -15.92 5.18 5.34
C ILE A 108 -16.66 4.77 4.07
N SER A 109 -17.63 3.85 4.13
CA SER A 109 -18.29 3.35 2.92
C SER A 109 -19.08 4.46 2.19
N PRO A 110 -19.95 5.25 2.86
CA PRO A 110 -20.62 6.38 2.21
C PRO A 110 -19.64 7.40 1.64
N PHE A 111 -18.49 7.59 2.29
CA PHE A 111 -17.47 8.50 1.79
C PHE A 111 -16.72 7.96 0.56
N ILE A 112 -16.56 6.64 0.43
CA ILE A 112 -16.04 6.06 -0.81
C ILE A 112 -17.02 6.31 -1.95
N ASP A 113 -18.32 6.14 -1.72
CA ASP A 113 -19.34 6.44 -2.72
C ASP A 113 -19.30 7.93 -3.14
N GLU A 114 -19.09 8.83 -2.17
CA GLU A 114 -18.89 10.28 -2.42
C GLU A 114 -17.67 10.55 -3.32
N ILE A 115 -16.54 9.86 -3.10
CA ILE A 115 -15.34 9.98 -3.95
C ILE A 115 -15.60 9.46 -5.36
N GLU A 116 -16.27 8.31 -5.49
CA GLU A 116 -16.54 7.70 -6.79
C GLU A 116 -17.50 8.55 -7.62
N GLU A 117 -18.51 9.12 -6.98
CA GLU A 117 -19.46 10.04 -7.62
C GLU A 117 -18.78 11.35 -8.06
N ASP A 118 -17.95 11.95 -7.21
CA ASP A 118 -17.14 13.13 -7.53
C ASP A 118 -16.25 12.87 -8.76
N ARG A 119 -15.57 11.71 -8.81
CA ARG A 119 -14.75 11.32 -9.97
C ARG A 119 -15.55 11.06 -11.25
N ARG A 120 -16.83 10.68 -11.13
CA ARG A 120 -17.71 10.39 -12.26
C ARG A 120 -18.33 11.67 -12.84
N THR A 121 -18.60 12.65 -11.99
CA THR A 121 -19.43 13.82 -12.34
C THR A 121 -18.64 15.11 -12.51
N GLU A 122 -17.56 15.29 -11.75
CA GLU A 122 -16.80 16.53 -11.77
C GLU A 122 -15.75 16.54 -12.89
N LEU A 123 -15.61 17.70 -13.54
CA LEU A 123 -14.56 17.91 -14.54
C LEU A 123 -13.16 17.84 -13.91
N LEU A 124 -13.05 18.32 -12.66
CA LEU A 124 -11.83 18.30 -11.86
C LEU A 124 -12.16 17.69 -10.49
N PRO A 125 -12.08 16.35 -10.36
CA PRO A 125 -12.40 15.67 -9.11
C PRO A 125 -11.52 16.15 -7.95
N ASN A 126 -12.09 16.14 -6.75
CA ASN A 126 -11.42 16.52 -5.52
C ASN A 126 -10.23 15.61 -5.21
N SER A 127 -9.07 16.21 -5.00
CA SER A 127 -7.90 15.51 -4.46
C SER A 127 -8.07 15.22 -2.97
N ALA A 128 -7.26 14.32 -2.41
CA ALA A 128 -7.22 14.11 -0.96
C ALA A 128 -7.01 15.44 -0.19
N ALA A 129 -6.19 16.35 -0.71
CA ALA A 129 -5.94 17.64 -0.07
C ALA A 129 -7.16 18.59 -0.10
N ASP A 130 -8.07 18.43 -1.05
CA ASP A 130 -9.37 19.13 -1.10
C ASP A 130 -10.28 18.63 0.02
N TRP A 131 -10.46 17.31 0.13
CA TRP A 131 -11.25 16.66 1.18
C TRP A 131 -10.81 17.03 2.59
N ARG A 132 -9.52 17.34 2.76
CA ARG A 132 -8.96 17.79 4.04
C ARG A 132 -9.54 19.12 4.55
N GLN A 133 -10.02 19.99 3.66
CA GLN A 133 -10.51 21.32 4.05
C GLN A 133 -11.96 21.32 4.55
N GLY A 134 -12.70 20.22 4.37
CA GLY A 134 -14.11 20.12 4.76
C GLY A 134 -14.34 19.65 6.22
N PRO A 135 -15.60 19.56 6.65
CA PRO A 135 -15.97 18.95 7.93
C PRO A 135 -15.47 17.50 8.03
N GLY A 136 -14.88 17.15 9.17
CA GLY A 136 -14.24 15.83 9.33
C GLY A 136 -13.02 15.63 8.42
N GLY A 137 -12.44 16.72 7.88
CA GLY A 137 -11.43 16.69 6.85
C GLY A 137 -10.17 15.90 7.19
N GLN A 138 -9.80 15.77 8.47
CA GLN A 138 -8.67 14.91 8.85
C GLN A 138 -8.94 13.43 8.53
N ALA A 139 -10.11 12.90 8.90
CA ALA A 139 -10.47 11.52 8.61
C ALA A 139 -10.72 11.31 7.11
N LYS A 140 -11.46 12.23 6.46
CA LYS A 140 -11.70 12.21 5.00
C LYS A 140 -10.40 12.26 4.21
N PHE A 141 -9.41 13.05 4.64
CA PHE A 141 -8.08 13.07 4.02
C PHE A 141 -7.43 11.68 4.01
N ILE A 142 -7.38 11.02 5.17
CA ILE A 142 -6.74 9.70 5.27
C ILE A 142 -7.56 8.62 4.53
N ALA A 143 -8.89 8.70 4.54
CA ALA A 143 -9.75 7.80 3.77
C ALA A 143 -9.59 7.98 2.26
N ALA A 144 -9.45 9.23 1.77
CA ALA A 144 -9.15 9.48 0.36
C ALA A 144 -7.78 8.93 -0.06
N LEU A 145 -6.78 9.01 0.84
CA LEU A 145 -5.47 8.39 0.61
C LEU A 145 -5.56 6.85 0.61
N TRP A 146 -6.35 6.25 1.51
CA TRP A 146 -6.63 4.82 1.51
C TRP A 146 -7.22 4.38 0.18
N TRP A 147 -8.27 5.07 -0.26
CA TRP A 147 -8.97 4.77 -1.51
C TRP A 147 -8.01 4.88 -2.70
N LYS A 148 -7.25 5.98 -2.78
CA LYS A 148 -6.26 6.17 -3.85
C LYS A 148 -5.20 5.08 -3.85
N ALA A 149 -4.62 4.75 -2.70
CA ALA A 149 -3.62 3.68 -2.58
C ALA A 149 -4.18 2.33 -3.04
N ARG A 150 -5.42 2.01 -2.62
CA ARG A 150 -6.12 0.80 -3.07
C ARG A 150 -6.38 0.78 -4.57
N SER A 151 -6.87 1.87 -5.16
CA SER A 151 -7.11 1.95 -6.60
C SER A 151 -5.83 1.79 -7.41
N HIS A 152 -4.70 2.32 -6.91
CA HIS A 152 -3.40 2.13 -7.56
C HIS A 152 -2.94 0.68 -7.51
N PHE A 153 -3.07 0.01 -6.36
CA PHE A 153 -2.79 -1.43 -6.24
C PHE A 153 -3.61 -2.25 -7.23
N GLU A 154 -4.93 -2.05 -7.26
CA GLU A 154 -5.83 -2.80 -8.14
C GLU A 154 -5.51 -2.54 -9.63
N THR A 155 -5.22 -1.29 -9.98
CA THR A 155 -4.82 -0.90 -11.34
C THR A 155 -3.50 -1.55 -11.74
N GLU A 156 -2.51 -1.57 -10.85
CA GLU A 156 -1.20 -2.13 -11.14
C GLU A 156 -1.25 -3.65 -11.30
N VAL A 157 -1.92 -4.35 -10.39
CA VAL A 157 -2.13 -5.80 -10.51
C VAL A 157 -2.85 -6.15 -11.81
N GLU A 158 -3.88 -5.38 -12.18
CA GLU A 158 -4.58 -5.57 -13.46
C GLU A 158 -3.68 -5.29 -14.67
N ALA A 159 -2.82 -4.26 -14.60
CA ALA A 159 -1.84 -3.99 -15.65
C ALA A 159 -0.86 -5.16 -15.83
N TYR A 160 -0.32 -5.71 -14.73
CA TYR A 160 0.54 -6.89 -14.77
C TYR A 160 -0.18 -8.12 -15.34
N LYS A 161 -1.45 -8.34 -14.96
CA LYS A 161 -2.28 -9.42 -15.51
C LYS A 161 -2.44 -9.31 -17.03
N ARG A 162 -2.70 -8.10 -17.54
CA ARG A 162 -2.85 -7.84 -18.98
C ARG A 162 -1.55 -7.91 -19.75
N LEU A 163 -0.43 -7.56 -19.12
CA LEU A 163 0.90 -7.54 -19.72
C LEU A 163 1.70 -8.82 -19.42
N LYS A 164 1.02 -9.93 -19.13
CA LYS A 164 1.63 -11.20 -18.72
C LYS A 164 2.75 -11.66 -19.66
N ASP A 165 2.55 -11.55 -20.96
CA ASP A 165 3.52 -12.00 -21.97
C ASP A 165 4.78 -11.11 -22.07
N LEU A 166 4.73 -9.89 -21.51
CA LEU A 166 5.87 -8.96 -21.47
C LEU A 166 6.70 -9.10 -20.20
N GLN A 167 6.19 -9.84 -19.19
CA GLN A 167 6.85 -10.00 -17.91
C GLN A 167 8.12 -10.84 -17.98
N GLY A 168 9.19 -10.31 -17.39
CA GLY A 168 10.54 -10.87 -17.45
C GLY A 168 11.26 -10.66 -18.78
N ILE A 169 10.66 -9.90 -19.71
CA ILE A 169 11.26 -9.50 -20.99
C ILE A 169 11.40 -7.98 -21.04
N PHE A 170 10.28 -7.27 -20.98
CA PHE A 170 10.22 -5.80 -21.08
C PHE A 170 9.84 -5.12 -19.77
N ILE A 171 9.11 -5.84 -18.91
CA ILE A 171 8.76 -5.37 -17.57
C ILE A 171 9.17 -6.44 -16.54
N PRO A 172 9.38 -6.09 -15.27
CA PRO A 172 9.62 -7.06 -14.21
C PRO A 172 8.52 -8.14 -14.15
N ARG A 173 8.80 -9.30 -13.57
CA ARG A 173 7.74 -10.27 -13.23
C ARG A 173 7.01 -9.83 -11.96
N LEU A 174 5.69 -9.95 -11.94
CA LEU A 174 4.90 -9.95 -10.72
C LEU A 174 4.97 -11.36 -10.13
N TYR A 175 5.62 -11.51 -8.97
CA TYR A 175 5.68 -12.78 -8.26
C TYR A 175 4.39 -13.06 -7.49
N ALA A 176 3.90 -12.07 -6.76
CA ALA A 176 2.71 -12.22 -5.92
C ALA A 176 2.07 -10.87 -5.60
N SER A 177 0.75 -10.91 -5.40
CA SER A 177 0.02 -9.90 -4.64
C SER A 177 0.02 -10.29 -3.17
N VAL A 178 0.37 -9.36 -2.28
CA VAL A 178 0.55 -9.62 -0.85
C VAL A 178 -0.28 -8.69 0.03
N GLN A 179 -0.54 -9.13 1.25
CA GLN A 179 -1.12 -8.35 2.32
C GLN A 179 -0.15 -8.25 3.49
N PHE A 180 0.06 -7.03 3.97
CA PHE A 180 0.75 -6.75 5.22
C PHE A 180 -0.29 -6.29 6.25
N SER A 181 -0.45 -7.07 7.32
CA SER A 181 -1.34 -6.72 8.43
C SER A 181 -0.50 -6.26 9.61
N SER A 182 -0.56 -4.96 9.91
CA SER A 182 0.11 -4.39 11.09
C SER A 182 -0.63 -4.71 12.41
N SER A 183 -1.86 -5.24 12.34
CA SER A 183 -2.71 -5.56 13.50
C SER A 183 -3.71 -6.67 13.18
N SER A 184 -4.08 -7.45 14.19
CA SER A 184 -5.01 -8.58 14.15
C SER A 184 -6.48 -8.13 14.09
N ALA A 185 -6.87 -7.33 13.08
CA ALA A 185 -8.26 -6.93 12.94
C ALA A 185 -9.10 -8.06 12.30
N SER A 186 -10.16 -8.51 12.98
CA SER A 186 -11.10 -9.53 12.49
C SER A 186 -12.43 -8.92 12.02
N GLY A 187 -13.04 -9.49 10.97
CA GLY A 187 -14.36 -9.11 10.45
C GLY A 187 -14.36 -8.31 9.14
N ASN A 188 -15.55 -7.88 8.68
CA ASN A 188 -15.77 -7.18 7.38
C ASN A 188 -14.98 -5.88 7.19
N ARG A 189 -14.38 -5.35 8.25
CA ARG A 189 -13.61 -4.10 8.26
C ARG A 189 -12.12 -4.32 8.09
N SER A 190 -11.66 -5.59 8.12
CA SER A 190 -10.25 -5.98 8.04
C SER A 190 -9.51 -5.34 6.86
N LYS A 191 -10.18 -5.18 5.71
CA LYS A 191 -9.62 -4.53 4.51
C LYS A 191 -9.12 -3.10 4.71
N TYR A 192 -9.60 -2.40 5.74
CA TYR A 192 -9.17 -1.02 6.06
C TYR A 192 -7.94 -0.99 6.99
N TYR A 193 -7.64 -2.12 7.63
CA TYR A 193 -6.49 -2.31 8.53
C TYR A 193 -5.29 -2.96 7.84
N SER A 194 -5.57 -3.70 6.77
CA SER A 194 -4.56 -4.36 5.96
C SER A 194 -4.01 -3.45 4.87
N ILE A 195 -2.73 -3.64 4.56
CA ILE A 195 -2.02 -2.92 3.51
C ILE A 195 -1.74 -3.89 2.37
N ASN A 196 -2.18 -3.55 1.17
CA ASN A 196 -1.89 -4.36 -0.01
C ASN A 196 -0.51 -4.01 -0.56
N GLY A 197 0.10 -4.97 -1.23
CA GLY A 197 1.36 -4.78 -1.91
C GLY A 197 1.60 -5.76 -3.03
N THR A 198 2.67 -5.52 -3.79
CA THR A 198 3.16 -6.39 -4.86
C THR A 198 4.59 -6.81 -4.56
N LEU A 199 4.90 -8.07 -4.87
CA LEU A 199 6.26 -8.58 -4.92
C LEU A 199 6.66 -8.68 -6.39
N LEU A 200 7.63 -7.88 -6.79
CA LEU A 200 8.14 -7.80 -8.15
C LEU A 200 9.56 -8.35 -8.25
N GLN A 201 9.92 -8.80 -9.45
CA GLN A 201 11.28 -9.20 -9.78
C GLN A 201 12.25 -8.04 -9.54
N PHE A 202 13.30 -8.32 -8.77
CA PHE A 202 14.47 -7.46 -8.72
C PHE A 202 15.35 -7.72 -9.94
N ILE A 203 15.69 -6.65 -10.67
CA ILE A 203 16.62 -6.70 -11.80
C ILE A 203 17.93 -6.08 -11.31
N PRO A 204 19.02 -6.86 -11.20
CA PRO A 204 20.33 -6.31 -10.87
C PRO A 204 20.86 -5.45 -12.03
N ASP A 205 21.64 -4.43 -11.69
CA ASP A 205 22.42 -3.63 -12.64
C ASP A 205 23.48 -4.48 -13.38
#